data_AF-A0A932A031-F1
#
_entry.id   AF-A0A932A031-F1
#
_cell.length_a   1.000
_cell.length_b   1.000
_cell.length_c   1.000
_cell.angle_alpha   90.00
_cell.angle_beta   90.00
_cell.angle_gamma   90.00
#
_symmetry.space_group_name_H-M   'P 1'
#
loop_
_entity.id
_entity.type
_entity.pdbx_description
1 polymer ?
#
loop_
_entity_poly.entity_id
_entity_poly.type
_entity_poly.pdbx_seq_one_letter_code
_entity_poly.pdbx_strand_id
1 'polypeptide(L)' 'MAKHSVPKYKKSKPRSALRYGAFKTRALKQLSNAVNLMKCHDCGAKKIVHMVCHECGKYNGRQVINKQKEIEKITKIKA' A
#
# COMPACT_ATOMS: atom_id res chain seq x y z
N MET A 1 -33.49 20.88 -22.94
CA MET A 1 -32.90 19.79 -22.13
C MET A 1 -31.62 19.32 -22.80
N ALA A 2 -30.49 19.27 -22.10
CA ALA A 2 -29.24 18.78 -22.69
C ALA A 2 -29.42 17.32 -23.12
N LYS A 3 -29.08 16.98 -24.37
CA LYS A 3 -29.11 15.59 -24.85
C LYS A 3 -27.86 14.90 -24.36
N HIS A 4 -27.97 14.12 -23.28
CA HIS A 4 -26.87 13.29 -22.78
C HIS A 4 -26.61 12.16 -23.78
N SER A 5 -25.35 11.89 -24.13
CA SER A 5 -25.04 10.74 -24.97
C SER A 5 -25.33 9.44 -24.22
N VAL A 6 -26.14 8.58 -24.85
CA VAL A 6 -26.50 7.25 -24.32
C VAL A 6 -25.87 6.18 -25.21
N PRO A 7 -25.40 5.05 -24.64
CA PRO A 7 -24.93 3.91 -25.45
C PRO A 7 -26.01 3.45 -26.43
N LYS A 8 -25.68 3.42 -27.73
CA LYS A 8 -26.63 3.00 -28.77
C LYS A 8 -27.01 1.52 -28.69
N TYR A 9 -26.11 0.67 -28.19
CA TYR A 9 -26.31 -0.77 -28.08
C TYR A 9 -25.48 -1.37 -26.93
N LYS A 10 -25.93 -2.52 -26.42
CA LYS A 10 -25.18 -3.30 -25.43
C LYS A 10 -23.92 -3.88 -26.06
N LYS A 11 -22.76 -3.69 -25.41
CA LYS A 11 -21.50 -4.29 -25.87
C LYS A 11 -21.55 -5.80 -25.68
N SER A 12 -20.94 -6.54 -26.62
CA SER A 12 -20.84 -8.00 -26.53
C SER A 12 -20.01 -8.42 -25.31
N LYS A 13 -20.28 -9.62 -24.78
CA LYS A 13 -19.52 -10.22 -23.68
C LYS A 13 -17.99 -10.20 -23.90
N PRO A 14 -17.44 -10.61 -25.06
CA PRO A 14 -15.99 -10.59 -25.27
C PRO A 14 -15.40 -9.16 -25.23
N ARG A 15 -16.10 -8.16 -25.77
CA ARG A 15 -15.64 -6.76 -25.72
C ARG A 15 -15.57 -6.21 -24.28
N SER A 16 -16.54 -6.57 -23.44
CA SER A 16 -16.52 -6.18 -22.02
C SER A 16 -15.39 -6.89 -21.27
N ALA A 17 -15.20 -8.19 -21.51
CA ALA A 17 -14.15 -8.99 -20.88
C ALA A 17 -12.74 -8.49 -21.22
N LEU A 18 -12.48 -8.18 -22.49
CA LEU A 18 -11.19 -7.63 -22.95
C LEU A 18 -10.88 -6.29 -22.28
N ARG A 19 -11.87 -5.38 -22.19
CA ARG A 19 -11.69 -4.09 -21.51
C ARG A 19 -11.34 -4.28 -20.03
N TYR A 20 -12.03 -5.19 -19.34
CA TYR A 20 -11.75 -5.49 -17.94
C TYR A 20 -10.36 -6.13 -17.77
N GLY A 21 -9.99 -7.07 -18.65
CA GLY A 21 -8.67 -7.68 -18.65
C GLY A 21 -7.54 -6.65 -18.79
N ALA A 22 -7.67 -5.72 -19.75
CA ALA A 22 -6.70 -4.64 -19.93
C ALA A 22 -6.60 -3.72 -18.69
N PHE A 23 -7.74 -3.34 -18.10
CA PHE A 23 -7.78 -2.59 -16.84
C PHE A 23 -7.07 -3.33 -15.72
N LYS A 24 -7.39 -4.62 -15.52
CA LYS A 24 -6.81 -5.47 -14.47
C LYS A 24 -5.30 -5.55 -14.59
N THR A 25 -4.78 -5.84 -15.79
CA THR A 25 -3.33 -5.93 -16.03
C THR A 25 -2.63 -4.61 -15.75
N ARG A 26 -3.21 -3.48 -16.17
CA ARG A 26 -2.66 -2.15 -15.91
C ARG A 26 -2.62 -1.84 -14.41
N ALA A 27 -3.71 -2.12 -13.69
CA ALA A 27 -3.80 -1.90 -12.25
C ALA A 27 -2.77 -2.76 -11.49
N LEU A 28 -2.65 -4.05 -11.83
CA LEU A 28 -1.66 -4.94 -11.22
C LEU A 28 -0.23 -4.45 -11.46
N LYS A 29 0.09 -4.00 -12.68
CA LYS A 29 1.41 -3.44 -13.01
C LYS A 29 1.73 -2.15 -12.23
N GLN A 30 0.74 -1.32 -11.97
CA GLN A 30 0.93 -0.11 -11.16
C GLN A 30 1.19 -0.48 -9.69
N LEU A 31 0.44 -1.44 -9.14
CA LEU A 31 0.60 -1.89 -7.76
C LEU A 31 1.93 -2.59 -7.50
N SER A 32 2.42 -3.41 -8.44
CA SER A 32 3.70 -4.12 -8.29
C SER A 32 4.89 -3.19 -8.17
N ASN A 33 4.83 -2.03 -8.82
CA ASN A 33 5.93 -1.06 -8.86
C ASN A 33 5.77 0.07 -7.83
N ALA A 34 4.74 0.02 -6.99
CA ALA A 34 4.41 1.12 -6.07
C ALA A 34 5.30 1.15 -4.82
N VAL A 35 5.83 0.00 -4.38
CA VAL A 35 6.56 -0.10 -3.11
C VAL A 35 8.02 -0.44 -3.36
N ASN A 36 8.89 0.55 -3.13
CA ASN A 36 10.33 0.34 -3.08
C ASN A 36 10.74 -0.09 -1.66
N LEU A 37 11.37 -1.25 -1.54
CA LEU A 37 11.90 -1.78 -0.29
C LEU A 37 13.43 -1.63 -0.27
N MET A 38 13.96 -1.12 0.84
CA MET A 38 15.39 -1.01 1.11
C MET A 38 15.76 -1.75 2.40
N LYS A 39 17.04 -2.12 2.56
CA LYS A 39 17.53 -2.63 3.85
C LYS A 39 17.66 -1.49 4.86
N CYS A 40 17.22 -1.72 6.09
CA CYS A 40 17.42 -0.80 7.20
C CYS A 40 18.89 -0.82 7.63
N HIS A 41 19.48 0.36 7.88
CA HIS A 41 20.86 0.49 8.32
C HIS A 41 21.08 -0.01 9.76
N ASP A 42 20.07 0.09 10.62
CA ASP A 42 20.19 -0.26 12.04
C ASP A 42 19.93 -1.75 12.32
N CYS A 43 18.90 -2.34 11.70
CA CYS A 43 18.49 -3.73 11.99
C CYS A 43 18.56 -4.68 10.79
N GLY A 44 18.92 -4.21 9.59
CA GLY A 44 19.03 -5.04 8.39
C GLY A 44 17.70 -5.44 7.72
N ALA A 45 16.57 -5.20 8.37
CA ALA A 45 15.24 -5.55 7.86
C ALA A 45 14.83 -4.77 6.62
N LYS A 46 13.90 -5.32 5.83
CA LYS A 46 13.32 -4.60 4.68
C LYS A 46 12.34 -3.53 5.17
N LYS A 47 12.59 -2.28 4.82
CA LYS A 47 11.71 -1.15 5.10
C LYS A 47 11.35 -0.41 3.82
N ILE A 48 10.23 0.31 3.85
CA ILE A 48 9.86 1.22 2.77
C ILE A 48 10.86 2.39 2.75
N VAL A 49 11.25 2.84 1.55
CA VAL A 49 12.13 4.00 1.37
C VAL A 49 11.48 5.26 1.95
N HIS A 50 12.27 6.15 2.56
CA HIS A 50 11.82 7.39 3.24
C HIS A 50 10.84 7.20 4.42
N MET A 51 10.55 5.97 4.82
CA MET A 51 9.72 5.65 5.98
C MET A 51 10.59 5.20 7.17
N VAL A 52 10.05 5.43 8.36
CA VAL A 52 10.56 4.86 9.63
C VAL A 52 10.54 3.33 9.53
N CYS A 53 11.57 2.66 10.05
CA CYS A 53 11.56 1.21 10.07
C CYS A 53 10.45 0.69 11.00
N HIS A 54 9.52 -0.10 10.45
CA HIS A 54 8.45 -0.72 11.24
C HIS A 54 8.94 -1.77 12.21
N GLU A 55 10.17 -2.26 12.11
CA GLU A 55 10.73 -3.25 13.04
C GLU A 55 11.43 -2.58 14.21
N CYS A 56 12.46 -1.76 13.95
CA CYS A 56 13.26 -1.14 15.00
C CYS A 56 12.78 0.26 15.45
N GLY A 57 11.85 0.88 14.72
CA GLY A 57 11.30 2.20 15.06
C GLY A 57 12.27 3.37 14.86
N LYS A 58 13.41 3.13 14.20
CA LYS A 58 14.44 4.14 13.91
C LYS A 58 14.30 4.75 12.52
N TYR A 59 14.70 6.01 12.40
CA TYR A 59 14.86 6.74 11.14
C TYR A 59 16.11 7.62 11.24
N ASN A 60 17.05 7.48 10.31
CA ASN A 60 18.33 8.19 10.29
C ASN A 60 19.08 8.13 11.64
N GLY A 61 19.15 6.95 12.25
CA GLY A 61 19.85 6.73 13.53
C GLY A 61 19.16 7.29 14.76
N ARG A 62 18.01 7.98 14.62
CA ARG A 62 17.19 8.47 15.74
C ARG A 62 16.03 7.54 16.01
N GLN A 63 15.74 7.30 17.29
CA GLN A 63 14.57 6.53 17.72
C GLN A 63 13.31 7.41 17.59
N VAL A 64 12.43 7.08 16.63
CA VAL A 64 11.19 7.84 16.39
C VAL A 64 10.01 7.17 17.09
N ILE A 65 9.95 5.83 17.04
CA ILE A 65 8.89 5.04 17.67
C ILE A 65 9.51 4.19 18.79
N ASN A 66 9.18 4.49 20.04
CA ASN A 66 9.60 3.69 21.19
C ASN A 66 8.63 2.53 21.43
N LYS A 67 8.80 1.43 20.70
CA LYS A 67 7.95 0.25 20.83
C LYS A 67 7.95 -0.37 22.22
N GLN A 68 9.06 -0.29 22.95
CA GLN A 68 9.13 -0.76 24.34
C GLN A 68 8.05 -0.10 25.23
N LYS A 69 7.77 1.20 25.03
CA LYS A 69 6.79 1.93 25.85
C LYS A 69 5.34 1.55 25.58
N GLU A 70 5.05 0.99 24.39
CA GLU A 70 3.69 0.55 24.04
C GLU A 70 3.39 -0.83 24.63
N ILE A 71 4.37 -1.74 24.61
CA ILE A 71 4.26 -3.08 25.20
C ILE A 71 3.96 -2.98 26.72
N GLU A 72 4.62 -2.04 27.42
CA GLU A 72 4.40 -1.81 28.86
C GLU A 72 3.00 -1.30 29.23
N LYS A 73 2.28 -0.66 28.30
CA LYS A 73 0.91 -0.17 28.55
C LYS A 73 -0.12 -1.29 28.45
N ILE A 74 0.11 -2.24 27.55
CA ILE A 74 -0.76 -3.41 27.35
C ILE A 74 -0.63 -4.38 28.52
N THR A 75 0.56 -4.54 29.08
CA THR A 75 0.77 -5.42 30.24
C THR A 75 0.26 -4.82 31.55
N LYS A 76 0.12 -3.49 31.62
CA LYS A 76 -0.49 -2.76 32.74
C LYS A 76 -1.98 -2.49 32.52
N ILE A 77 -2.75 -3.50 32.10
CA ILE A 77 -4.21 -3.43 32.26
C ILE A 77 -4.47 -3.37 33.76
N LYS A 78 -4.75 -2.16 34.25
CA LYS A 78 -5.16 -1.93 35.63
C LYS A 78 -6.47 -2.66 35.83
N ALA A 79 -6.45 -3.70 36.67
CA ALA A 79 -7.64 -4.15 37.36
C ALA A 79 -8.16 -3.04 38.27
#